data_AF-A0A3C0U1E6-F1
#
_entry.id   AF-A0A3C0U1E6-F1
#
_cell.length_a   1.000
_cell.length_b   1.000
_cell.length_c   1.000
_cell.angle_alpha   90.00
_cell.angle_beta   90.00
_cell.angle_gamma   90.00
#
_symmetry.space_group_name_H-M   'P 1'
#
loop_
_entity.id
_entity.type
_entity.pdbx_description
1 polymer ?
#
loop_
_entity_poly.entity_id
_entity_poly.type
_entity_poly.pdbx_seq_one_letter_code
_entity_poly.pdbx_strand_id
1 'polypeptide(L)'
;LGVFILWLGWYGFNGAAATDIPTLGSIFLTTTVAPAVSTVVAMLFTWVKYGKPDVSMCLNASLAGLVAITAPCDVADCAGAAIIGVVSGLLVIFGVWLLDYVLHVDDPVGAVAVHCMNGIWGTIAVGLFATSSAPGFELAGINEGLFYGGGLIQLGKQLGGMGIIIVWTLITVTLTFFIIKKTIGLRVSAEEEIIGLDKLEHGLDSSYAGFALQYTEEEVEEAIVAGVALPEKDTIPVKLVPETTPSSKDISAHKIVIITRQNKFDALKNAMNRIGVTGMTVINVMGCGMQKGKSEYWRGAPVTSMDLLPKIKVEIVVAKVSVDTVVAAAKKALYTGHIGDGKIFVYPVDNVIKVRTGESGYDALQDDEGE
;
A
#
# COMPACT_ATOMS: atom_id res chain seq x y z
N LEU A 1 1.82 7.93 -6.70
CA LEU A 1 1.68 7.79 -8.16
C LEU A 1 0.25 8.04 -8.63
N GLY A 2 -0.75 7.33 -8.11
CA GLY A 2 -2.16 7.52 -8.50
C GLY A 2 -2.64 8.98 -8.46
N VAL A 3 -2.43 9.69 -7.35
CA VAL A 3 -2.80 11.13 -7.23
C VAL A 3 -2.12 12.00 -8.29
N PHE A 4 -0.87 11.73 -8.64
CA PHE A 4 -0.17 12.49 -9.68
C PHE A 4 -0.83 12.31 -11.05
N ILE A 5 -1.16 11.06 -11.41
CA ILE A 5 -1.84 10.74 -12.68
C ILE A 5 -3.23 11.37 -12.70
N LEU A 6 -3.97 11.26 -11.59
CA LEU A 6 -5.32 11.82 -11.49
C LEU A 6 -5.31 13.34 -11.59
N TRP A 7 -4.40 14.04 -10.88
CA TRP A 7 -4.29 15.49 -10.97
C TRP A 7 -3.90 15.93 -12.38
N LEU A 8 -2.89 15.29 -12.97
CA LEU A 8 -2.49 15.57 -14.36
C LEU A 8 -3.66 15.38 -15.33
N GLY A 9 -4.40 14.28 -15.21
CA GLY A 9 -5.59 14.00 -16.01
C GLY A 9 -6.73 14.98 -15.76
N TRP A 10 -6.82 15.55 -14.55
CA TRP A 10 -7.89 16.47 -14.18
C TRP A 10 -7.84 17.81 -14.93
N TYR A 11 -6.66 18.23 -15.38
CA TYR A 11 -6.56 19.37 -16.30
C TYR A 11 -7.31 19.08 -17.61
N GLY A 12 -7.23 17.86 -18.14
CA GLY A 12 -8.05 17.44 -19.28
C GLY A 12 -9.53 17.34 -18.91
N PHE A 13 -9.85 16.81 -17.73
CA PHE A 13 -11.22 16.61 -17.25
C PHE A 13 -11.98 17.94 -17.10
N ASN A 14 -11.47 18.87 -16.30
CA ASN A 14 -12.09 20.18 -16.11
C ASN A 14 -11.89 21.07 -17.34
N GLY A 15 -10.70 21.02 -17.96
CA GLY A 15 -10.39 21.83 -19.14
C GLY A 15 -11.30 21.58 -20.34
N ALA A 16 -11.92 20.39 -20.42
CA ALA A 16 -12.90 20.06 -21.45
C ALA A 16 -14.17 20.95 -21.40
N ALA A 17 -14.41 21.66 -20.29
CA ALA A 17 -15.51 22.62 -20.19
C ALA A 17 -15.23 23.96 -20.91
N ALA A 18 -13.96 24.25 -21.28
CA ALA A 18 -13.62 25.49 -21.97
C ALA A 18 -13.89 25.41 -23.49
N THR A 19 -14.46 26.50 -24.03
CA THR A 19 -14.61 26.70 -25.49
C THR A 19 -13.58 27.67 -26.07
N ASP A 20 -12.79 28.33 -25.22
CA ASP A 20 -11.76 29.30 -25.59
C ASP A 20 -10.56 29.27 -24.64
N ILE A 21 -9.47 29.95 -25.04
CA ILE A 21 -8.20 29.97 -24.30
C ILE A 21 -8.30 30.71 -22.95
N PRO A 22 -8.96 31.88 -22.84
CA PRO A 22 -9.12 32.54 -21.54
C PRO A 22 -9.85 31.68 -20.51
N THR A 23 -10.94 31.02 -20.90
CA THR A 23 -11.71 30.12 -20.03
C THR A 23 -10.85 28.93 -19.62
N LEU A 24 -10.12 28.32 -20.56
CA LEU A 24 -9.20 27.21 -20.28
C LEU A 24 -8.14 27.62 -19.24
N GLY A 25 -7.54 28.79 -19.38
CA GLY A 25 -6.55 29.32 -18.44
C GLY A 25 -7.12 29.51 -17.04
N SER A 26 -8.35 30.05 -16.93
CA SER A 26 -9.04 30.19 -15.64
C SER A 26 -9.37 28.85 -15.00
N ILE A 27 -9.86 27.88 -15.77
CA ILE A 27 -10.15 26.52 -15.28
C ILE A 27 -8.88 25.83 -14.80
N PHE A 28 -7.76 26.00 -15.50
CA PHE A 28 -6.48 25.42 -15.07
C PHE A 28 -5.99 26.05 -13.77
N LEU A 29 -6.21 27.35 -13.59
CA LEU A 29 -5.91 28.05 -12.34
C LEU A 29 -6.72 27.45 -11.19
N THR A 30 -8.04 27.35 -11.30
CA THR A 30 -8.91 26.84 -10.23
C THR A 30 -8.63 25.35 -9.93
N THR A 31 -8.43 24.54 -10.97
CA THR A 31 -8.01 23.12 -10.91
C THR A 31 -6.62 22.94 -10.27
N THR A 32 -5.81 23.99 -10.19
CA THR A 32 -4.52 23.96 -9.46
C THR A 32 -4.70 24.42 -8.02
N VAL A 33 -5.40 25.53 -7.81
CA VAL A 33 -5.48 26.21 -6.52
C VAL A 33 -6.29 25.41 -5.50
N ALA A 34 -7.48 24.93 -5.87
CA ALA A 34 -8.35 24.23 -4.92
C ALA A 34 -7.70 22.97 -4.32
N PRO A 35 -7.17 22.02 -5.10
CA PRO A 35 -6.47 20.86 -4.53
C PRO A 35 -5.18 21.20 -3.81
N ALA A 36 -4.41 22.22 -4.24
CA ALA A 36 -3.22 22.65 -3.53
C ALA A 36 -3.58 23.17 -2.12
N VAL A 37 -4.58 24.02 -2.02
CA VAL A 37 -5.06 24.55 -0.73
C VAL A 37 -5.65 23.44 0.13
N SER A 38 -6.46 22.55 -0.44
CA SER A 38 -7.01 21.39 0.26
C SER A 38 -5.91 20.51 0.87
N THR A 39 -4.85 20.25 0.10
CA THR A 39 -3.68 19.48 0.54
C THR A 39 -2.98 20.14 1.72
N VAL A 40 -2.71 21.45 1.61
CA VAL A 40 -2.03 22.21 2.68
C VAL A 40 -2.89 22.28 3.93
N VAL A 41 -4.20 22.47 3.80
CA VAL A 41 -5.12 22.50 4.95
C VAL A 41 -5.17 21.16 5.66
N ALA A 42 -5.28 20.06 4.93
CA ALA A 42 -5.23 18.72 5.52
C ALA A 42 -3.87 18.44 6.18
N MET A 43 -2.78 18.86 5.55
CA MET A 43 -1.43 18.74 6.10
C MET A 43 -1.32 19.50 7.43
N LEU A 44 -1.71 20.77 7.47
CA LEU A 44 -1.67 21.59 8.69
C LEU A 44 -2.56 21.01 9.79
N PHE A 45 -3.78 20.61 9.45
CA PHE A 45 -4.72 20.03 10.41
C PHE A 45 -4.17 18.74 11.03
N THR A 46 -3.69 17.82 10.20
CA THR A 46 -3.12 16.54 10.66
C THR A 46 -1.84 16.76 11.46
N TRP A 47 -1.01 17.73 11.07
CA TRP A 47 0.19 18.10 11.81
C TRP A 47 -0.14 18.64 13.20
N VAL A 48 -1.11 19.54 13.32
CA VAL A 48 -1.55 20.07 14.61
C VAL A 48 -2.18 18.97 15.47
N LYS A 49 -3.00 18.10 14.87
CA LYS A 49 -3.72 17.06 15.60
C LYS A 49 -2.83 15.90 16.05
N TYR A 50 -1.87 15.49 15.23
CA TYR A 50 -1.07 14.27 15.43
C TYR A 50 0.42 14.53 15.66
N GLY A 51 0.86 15.79 15.63
CA GLY A 51 2.27 16.17 15.76
C GLY A 51 3.11 15.94 14.49
N LYS A 52 2.54 15.32 13.45
CA LYS A 52 3.17 15.04 12.16
C LYS A 52 2.12 15.03 11.04
N PRO A 53 2.48 15.38 9.80
CA PRO A 53 1.53 15.35 8.68
C PRO A 53 1.19 13.90 8.31
N ASP A 54 -0.08 13.64 8.02
CA ASP A 54 -0.55 12.36 7.50
C ASP A 54 -0.52 12.38 5.96
N VAL A 55 0.45 11.66 5.37
CA VAL A 55 0.67 11.64 3.93
C VAL A 55 -0.53 11.08 3.17
N SER A 56 -1.14 9.99 3.67
CA SER A 56 -2.27 9.36 3.00
C SER A 56 -3.48 10.30 2.98
N MET A 57 -3.74 10.95 4.11
CA MET A 57 -4.83 11.92 4.21
C MET A 57 -4.57 13.17 3.35
N CYS A 58 -3.33 13.66 3.27
CA CYS A 58 -2.99 14.78 2.39
C CYS A 58 -3.24 14.44 0.92
N LEU A 59 -2.91 13.22 0.50
CA LEU A 59 -3.15 12.73 -0.86
C LEU A 59 -4.65 12.63 -1.17
N ASN A 60 -5.45 12.12 -0.23
CA ASN A 60 -6.91 12.13 -0.36
C ASN A 60 -7.49 13.56 -0.36
N ALA A 61 -6.91 14.49 0.39
CA ALA A 61 -7.31 15.89 0.36
C ALA A 61 -6.99 16.56 -0.99
N SER A 62 -5.86 16.23 -1.63
CA SER A 62 -5.60 16.68 -3.00
C SER A 62 -6.72 16.26 -3.95
N LEU A 63 -7.13 14.98 -3.90
CA LEU A 63 -8.23 14.47 -4.71
C LEU A 63 -9.57 15.10 -4.35
N ALA A 64 -9.86 15.28 -3.06
CA ALA A 64 -11.07 15.93 -2.58
C ALA A 64 -11.19 17.37 -3.13
N GLY A 65 -10.09 18.12 -3.17
CA GLY A 65 -10.07 19.47 -3.72
C GLY A 65 -10.30 19.50 -5.24
N LEU A 66 -9.78 18.51 -5.96
CA LEU A 66 -10.08 18.32 -7.39
C LEU A 66 -11.57 18.02 -7.62
N VAL A 67 -12.15 17.12 -6.83
CA VAL A 67 -13.59 16.82 -6.88
C VAL A 67 -14.41 18.07 -6.57
N ALA A 68 -14.09 18.78 -5.49
CA ALA A 68 -14.85 19.94 -5.04
C ALA A 68 -14.84 21.09 -6.06
N ILE A 69 -13.73 21.31 -6.77
CA ILE A 69 -13.65 22.36 -7.80
C ILE A 69 -14.26 21.95 -9.14
N THR A 70 -14.58 20.67 -9.36
CA THR A 70 -15.05 20.17 -10.66
C THR A 70 -16.32 20.88 -11.14
N ALA A 71 -17.35 20.97 -10.31
CA ALA A 71 -18.60 21.62 -10.68
C ALA A 71 -18.46 23.15 -10.89
N PRO A 72 -17.72 23.89 -10.05
CA PRO A 72 -17.54 25.34 -10.23
C PRO A 72 -16.27 25.74 -11.02
N CYS A 73 -15.59 24.83 -11.74
CA CYS A 73 -14.25 25.08 -12.27
C CYS A 73 -14.17 26.26 -13.26
N ASP A 74 -15.25 26.50 -14.00
CA ASP A 74 -15.44 27.52 -15.03
C ASP A 74 -16.08 28.82 -14.50
N VAL A 75 -16.74 28.75 -13.34
CA VAL A 75 -17.52 29.85 -12.75
C VAL A 75 -16.96 30.41 -11.44
N ALA A 76 -15.96 29.78 -10.83
CA ALA A 76 -15.28 30.30 -9.65
C ALA A 76 -14.01 31.10 -10.02
N ASP A 77 -13.73 32.16 -9.27
CA ASP A 77 -12.45 32.84 -9.32
C ASP A 77 -11.38 32.15 -8.43
N CYS A 78 -10.17 32.69 -8.41
CA CYS A 78 -9.06 32.15 -7.61
C CYS A 78 -9.35 32.15 -6.10
N ALA A 79 -10.03 33.18 -5.59
CA ALA A 79 -10.33 33.30 -4.17
C ALA A 79 -11.41 32.29 -3.76
N GLY A 80 -12.46 32.14 -4.55
CA GLY A 80 -13.48 31.11 -4.42
C GLY A 80 -12.86 29.71 -4.46
N ALA A 81 -12.00 29.43 -5.44
CA ALA A 81 -11.31 28.14 -5.54
C ALA A 81 -10.45 27.83 -4.30
N ALA A 82 -9.75 28.81 -3.74
CA ALA A 82 -9.00 28.64 -2.51
C ALA A 82 -9.91 28.28 -1.33
N ILE A 83 -11.02 28.99 -1.12
CA ILE A 83 -11.96 28.73 -0.03
C ILE A 83 -12.62 27.35 -0.19
N ILE A 84 -13.00 26.98 -1.41
CA ILE A 84 -13.52 25.64 -1.74
C ILE A 84 -12.51 24.57 -1.34
N GLY A 85 -11.23 24.79 -1.64
CA GLY A 85 -10.12 23.93 -1.22
C GLY A 85 -9.99 23.82 0.31
N VAL A 86 -10.10 24.93 1.04
CA VAL A 86 -10.03 24.90 2.52
C VAL A 86 -11.11 24.02 3.11
N VAL A 87 -12.36 24.21 2.68
CA VAL A 87 -13.49 23.41 3.17
C VAL A 87 -13.31 21.95 2.78
N SER A 88 -12.86 21.69 1.54
CA SER A 88 -12.65 20.34 1.03
C SER A 88 -11.62 19.55 1.84
N GLY A 89 -10.48 20.18 2.18
CA GLY A 89 -9.40 19.55 2.93
C GLY A 89 -9.79 19.17 4.36
N LEU A 90 -10.70 19.94 4.98
CA LEU A 90 -11.27 19.57 6.29
C LEU A 90 -12.40 18.53 6.14
N LEU A 91 -13.26 18.71 5.14
CA LEU A 91 -14.43 17.87 4.92
C LEU A 91 -14.04 16.41 4.67
N VAL A 92 -12.98 16.16 3.90
CA VAL A 92 -12.51 14.79 3.65
C VAL A 92 -12.06 14.10 4.95
N ILE A 93 -11.39 14.82 5.85
CA ILE A 93 -10.90 14.27 7.13
C ILE A 93 -12.09 13.87 8.00
N PHE A 94 -13.02 14.80 8.21
CA PHE A 94 -14.20 14.54 9.02
C PHE A 94 -15.14 13.52 8.37
N GLY A 95 -15.18 13.47 7.04
CA GLY A 95 -15.95 12.49 6.28
C GLY A 95 -15.45 11.07 6.50
N VAL A 96 -14.13 10.85 6.39
CA VAL A 96 -13.52 9.55 6.72
C VAL A 96 -13.78 9.20 8.18
N TRP A 97 -13.63 10.14 9.11
CA TRP A 97 -13.88 9.84 10.53
C TRP A 97 -15.34 9.49 10.82
N LEU A 98 -16.29 10.15 10.15
CA LEU A 98 -17.70 9.83 10.26
C LEU A 98 -17.97 8.39 9.79
N LEU A 99 -17.41 8.01 8.64
CA LEU A 99 -17.62 6.67 8.07
C LEU A 99 -16.97 5.59 8.94
N ASP A 100 -15.68 5.74 9.25
CA ASP A 100 -14.89 4.71 9.93
C ASP A 100 -15.29 4.55 11.40
N TYR A 101 -15.40 5.65 12.15
CA TYR A 101 -15.53 5.58 13.61
C TYR A 101 -16.95 5.71 14.13
N VAL A 102 -17.84 6.37 13.38
CA VAL A 102 -19.21 6.61 13.84
C VAL A 102 -20.16 5.63 13.16
N LEU A 103 -20.11 5.56 11.84
CA LEU A 103 -21.00 4.71 11.06
C LEU A 103 -20.50 3.27 10.92
N HIS A 104 -19.22 3.02 11.24
CA HIS A 104 -18.56 1.71 11.10
C HIS A 104 -18.72 1.14 9.68
N VAL A 105 -18.62 2.04 8.68
CA VAL A 105 -18.65 1.70 7.26
C VAL A 105 -17.21 1.74 6.77
N ASP A 106 -16.69 0.58 6.38
CA ASP A 106 -15.34 0.44 5.84
C ASP A 106 -15.29 0.96 4.40
N ASP A 107 -14.76 2.17 4.22
CA ASP A 107 -14.49 2.81 2.93
C ASP A 107 -12.98 2.80 2.66
N PRO A 108 -12.43 1.68 2.13
CA PRO A 108 -10.99 1.39 2.16
C PRO A 108 -10.14 2.40 1.39
N VAL A 109 -10.74 3.10 0.42
CA VAL A 109 -10.05 4.12 -0.40
C VAL A 109 -10.52 5.54 -0.09
N GLY A 110 -11.46 5.73 0.85
CA GLY A 110 -12.06 7.02 1.16
C GLY A 110 -12.93 7.59 0.03
N ALA A 111 -13.48 6.73 -0.85
CA ALA A 111 -14.22 7.16 -2.02
C ALA A 111 -15.46 7.99 -1.67
N VAL A 112 -16.15 7.68 -0.59
CA VAL A 112 -17.35 8.41 -0.16
C VAL A 112 -16.96 9.80 0.35
N ALA A 113 -15.90 9.91 1.14
CA ALA A 113 -15.42 11.21 1.63
C ALA A 113 -14.85 12.09 0.50
N VAL A 114 -14.07 11.49 -0.41
CA VAL A 114 -13.43 12.20 -1.53
C VAL A 114 -14.40 12.55 -2.64
N HIS A 115 -15.31 11.64 -3.04
CA HIS A 115 -16.18 11.86 -4.19
C HIS A 115 -17.60 12.27 -3.80
N CYS A 116 -18.25 11.54 -2.89
CA CYS A 116 -19.64 11.85 -2.54
C CYS A 116 -19.75 13.16 -1.75
N MET A 117 -19.05 13.27 -0.61
CA MET A 117 -19.16 14.45 0.25
C MET A 117 -18.59 15.70 -0.41
N ASN A 118 -17.41 15.58 -1.04
CA ASN A 118 -16.79 16.72 -1.72
C ASN A 118 -17.42 17.04 -3.08
N GLY A 119 -18.06 16.08 -3.74
CA GLY A 119 -18.89 16.35 -4.93
C GLY A 119 -20.15 17.14 -4.55
N ILE A 120 -20.82 16.74 -3.46
CA ILE A 120 -21.92 17.50 -2.86
C ILE A 120 -21.45 18.93 -2.52
N TRP A 121 -20.32 19.06 -1.82
CA TRP A 121 -19.74 20.37 -1.52
C TRP A 121 -19.46 21.19 -2.77
N GLY A 122 -18.87 20.61 -3.82
CA GLY A 122 -18.60 21.31 -5.07
C GLY A 122 -19.88 21.82 -5.75
N THR A 123 -20.94 21.00 -5.78
CA THR A 123 -22.24 21.45 -6.34
C THR A 123 -22.86 22.60 -5.54
N ILE A 124 -22.76 22.57 -4.21
CA ILE A 124 -23.19 23.67 -3.34
C ILE A 124 -22.33 24.90 -3.59
N ALA A 125 -21.01 24.72 -3.77
CA ALA A 125 -20.05 25.79 -3.99
C ALA A 125 -20.36 26.60 -5.25
N VAL A 126 -20.89 26.01 -6.32
CA VAL A 126 -21.42 26.77 -7.48
C VAL A 126 -22.46 27.80 -7.02
N GLY A 127 -23.39 27.41 -6.15
CA GLY A 127 -24.44 28.28 -5.64
C GLY A 127 -23.94 29.39 -4.71
N LEU A 128 -22.72 29.25 -4.18
CA LEU A 128 -22.11 30.20 -3.26
C LEU A 128 -21.10 31.13 -3.95
N PHE A 129 -20.27 30.58 -4.84
CA PHE A 129 -19.06 31.22 -5.37
C PHE A 129 -19.06 31.48 -6.88
N ALA A 130 -20.13 31.12 -7.62
CA ALA A 130 -20.20 31.48 -9.04
C ALA A 130 -20.12 33.00 -9.22
N THR A 131 -19.30 33.49 -10.14
CA THR A 131 -19.03 34.93 -10.26
C THR A 131 -18.72 35.34 -11.69
N SER A 132 -19.21 36.52 -12.08
CA SER A 132 -18.94 37.13 -13.39
C SER A 132 -17.47 37.47 -13.63
N SER A 133 -16.61 37.44 -12.60
CA SER A 133 -15.17 37.59 -12.78
C SER A 133 -14.49 36.36 -13.40
N ALA A 134 -15.14 35.20 -13.40
CA ALA A 134 -14.64 34.00 -14.05
C ALA A 134 -15.03 34.03 -15.56
N PRO A 135 -14.08 33.85 -16.50
CA PRO A 135 -14.37 33.92 -17.94
C PRO A 135 -15.44 32.93 -18.43
N GLY A 136 -15.56 31.76 -17.80
CA GLY A 136 -16.57 30.76 -18.15
C GLY A 136 -17.99 31.09 -17.68
N PHE A 137 -18.16 32.11 -16.84
CA PHE A 137 -19.46 32.46 -16.25
C PHE A 137 -20.52 32.82 -17.28
N GLU A 138 -20.17 33.60 -18.31
CA GLU A 138 -21.12 33.98 -19.36
C GLU A 138 -21.62 32.76 -20.14
N LEU A 139 -20.73 31.79 -20.42
CA LEU A 139 -21.08 30.55 -21.11
C LEU A 139 -21.99 29.66 -20.27
N ALA A 140 -21.78 29.62 -18.96
CA ALA A 140 -22.59 28.83 -18.03
C ALA A 140 -24.05 29.31 -17.99
N GLY A 141 -24.32 30.59 -18.28
CA GLY A 141 -25.69 31.14 -18.32
C GLY A 141 -26.43 31.03 -16.98
N ILE A 142 -25.69 31.09 -15.88
CA ILE A 142 -26.23 30.97 -14.51
C ILE A 142 -26.27 32.33 -13.79
N ASN A 143 -26.92 32.36 -12.63
CA ASN A 143 -26.87 33.53 -11.76
C ASN A 143 -25.58 33.51 -10.91
N GLU A 144 -25.14 34.67 -10.47
CA GLU A 144 -24.04 34.75 -9.50
C GLU A 144 -24.39 33.99 -8.21
N GLY A 145 -23.36 33.52 -7.53
CA GLY A 145 -23.45 32.84 -6.26
C GLY A 145 -23.88 33.80 -5.16
N LEU A 146 -24.35 33.23 -4.05
CA LEU A 146 -24.83 33.98 -2.89
C LEU A 146 -23.80 35.00 -2.37
N PHE A 147 -22.51 34.65 -2.35
CA PHE A 147 -21.46 35.51 -1.83
C PHE A 147 -21.02 36.61 -2.80
N TYR A 148 -21.46 36.54 -4.06
CA TYR A 148 -21.21 37.56 -5.08
C TYR A 148 -22.45 38.42 -5.37
N GLY A 149 -23.54 38.22 -4.63
CA GLY A 149 -24.74 39.07 -4.70
C GLY A 149 -25.89 38.52 -5.56
N GLY A 150 -25.76 37.33 -6.14
CA GLY A 150 -26.81 36.72 -6.97
C GLY A 150 -27.99 36.11 -6.20
N GLY A 151 -28.01 36.26 -4.87
CA GLY A 151 -29.10 35.82 -4.00
C GLY A 151 -29.21 34.30 -3.86
N LEU A 152 -30.38 33.82 -3.42
CA LEU A 152 -30.60 32.40 -3.10
C LEU A 152 -31.02 31.55 -4.32
N ILE A 153 -31.25 32.16 -5.48
CA ILE A 153 -31.79 31.46 -6.66
C ILE A 153 -30.79 30.42 -7.17
N GLN A 154 -29.51 30.80 -7.34
CA GLN A 154 -28.52 29.85 -7.84
C GLN A 154 -28.29 28.71 -6.85
N LEU A 155 -28.13 29.02 -5.56
CA LEU A 155 -28.00 28.01 -4.51
C LEU A 155 -29.20 27.05 -4.48
N GLY A 156 -30.43 27.58 -4.60
CA GLY A 156 -31.63 26.76 -4.68
C GLY A 156 -31.64 25.81 -5.88
N LYS A 157 -31.19 26.28 -7.06
CA LYS A 157 -31.04 25.42 -8.26
C LYS A 157 -30.03 24.30 -8.03
N GLN A 158 -28.88 24.60 -7.42
CA GLN A 158 -27.86 23.59 -7.12
C GLN A 158 -28.37 22.54 -6.14
N LEU A 159 -29.03 22.96 -5.05
CA LEU A 159 -29.61 22.04 -4.06
C LEU A 159 -30.72 21.17 -4.67
N GLY A 160 -31.58 21.75 -5.51
CA GLY A 160 -32.63 21.01 -6.22
C GLY A 160 -32.06 19.96 -7.18
N GLY A 161 -31.10 20.36 -8.03
CA GLY A 161 -30.42 19.44 -8.96
C GLY A 161 -29.68 18.33 -8.22
N MET A 162 -28.93 18.67 -7.17
CA MET A 162 -28.27 17.71 -6.29
C MET A 162 -29.26 16.71 -5.70
N GLY A 163 -30.40 17.16 -5.18
CA GLY A 163 -31.44 16.28 -4.63
C GLY A 163 -31.99 15.30 -5.66
N ILE A 164 -32.24 15.76 -6.90
CA ILE A 164 -32.69 14.90 -8.00
C ILE A 164 -31.65 13.81 -8.31
N ILE A 165 -30.37 14.19 -8.41
CA ILE A 165 -29.29 13.23 -8.71
C ILE A 165 -29.11 12.24 -7.56
N ILE A 166 -29.18 12.67 -6.30
CA ILE A 166 -29.09 11.77 -5.14
C ILE A 166 -30.21 10.74 -5.17
N VAL A 167 -31.46 11.16 -5.39
CA VAL A 167 -32.61 10.25 -5.44
C VAL A 167 -32.48 9.28 -6.61
N TRP A 168 -32.13 9.77 -7.80
CA TRP A 168 -31.92 8.94 -8.98
C TRP A 168 -30.84 7.89 -8.76
N THR A 169 -29.67 8.30 -8.25
CA THR A 169 -28.55 7.41 -7.98
C THR A 169 -28.91 6.38 -6.91
N LEU A 170 -29.54 6.78 -5.80
CA LEU A 170 -29.96 5.85 -4.76
C LEU A 170 -30.89 4.77 -5.29
N ILE A 171 -31.90 5.15 -6.09
CA ILE A 171 -32.85 4.20 -6.67
C ILE A 171 -32.15 3.25 -7.65
N THR A 172 -31.43 3.81 -8.63
CA THR A 172 -30.83 3.02 -9.70
C THR A 172 -29.71 2.10 -9.19
N VAL A 173 -28.80 2.63 -8.38
CA VAL A 173 -27.67 1.86 -7.83
C VAL A 173 -28.15 0.77 -6.87
N THR A 174 -29.13 1.07 -6.00
CA THR A 174 -29.71 0.06 -5.10
C THR A 174 -30.38 -1.06 -5.88
N LEU A 175 -31.18 -0.72 -6.91
CA LEU A 175 -31.82 -1.72 -7.75
C LEU A 175 -30.80 -2.59 -8.48
N THR A 176 -29.79 -1.99 -9.09
CA THR A 176 -28.73 -2.70 -9.80
C THR A 176 -27.98 -3.66 -8.88
N PHE A 177 -27.48 -3.20 -7.72
CA PHE A 177 -26.76 -4.07 -6.80
C PHE A 177 -27.66 -5.10 -6.12
N PHE A 178 -28.95 -4.80 -5.91
CA PHE A 178 -29.91 -5.79 -5.41
C PHE A 178 -30.12 -6.91 -6.43
N ILE A 179 -30.26 -6.59 -7.72
CA ILE A 179 -30.38 -7.58 -8.79
C ILE A 179 -29.10 -8.42 -8.84
N ILE A 180 -27.92 -7.80 -8.89
CA ILE A 180 -26.62 -8.51 -8.90
C ILE A 180 -26.52 -9.45 -7.70
N LYS A 181 -26.89 -8.99 -6.49
CA LYS A 181 -26.89 -9.81 -5.27
C LYS A 181 -27.83 -11.01 -5.35
N LYS A 182 -28.92 -10.92 -6.10
CA LYS A 182 -29.91 -12.01 -6.25
C LYS A 182 -29.60 -12.96 -7.40
N THR A 183 -28.79 -12.56 -8.37
CA THR A 183 -28.48 -13.39 -9.55
C THR A 183 -27.12 -14.05 -9.46
N ILE A 184 -26.05 -13.25 -9.35
CA ILE A 184 -24.66 -13.74 -9.47
C ILE A 184 -23.84 -13.53 -8.19
N GLY A 185 -24.22 -12.57 -7.34
CA GLY A 185 -23.38 -12.12 -6.22
C GLY A 185 -22.24 -11.22 -6.70
N LEU A 186 -21.83 -10.26 -5.86
CA LEU A 186 -20.69 -9.36 -6.15
C LEU A 186 -19.52 -9.56 -5.18
N ARG A 187 -19.82 -9.84 -3.91
CA ARG A 187 -18.80 -10.06 -2.88
C ARG A 187 -18.40 -11.53 -2.92
N VAL A 188 -17.09 -11.78 -2.91
CA VAL A 188 -16.49 -13.10 -2.76
C VAL A 188 -16.87 -13.75 -1.43
N SER A 189 -16.63 -15.05 -1.29
CA SER A 189 -16.81 -15.75 -0.01
C SER A 189 -15.81 -15.24 1.05
N ALA A 190 -16.13 -15.45 2.33
CA ALA A 190 -15.24 -15.04 3.42
C ALA A 190 -13.88 -15.78 3.36
N GLU A 191 -13.88 -17.03 2.90
CA GLU A 191 -12.65 -17.81 2.69
C GLU A 191 -11.77 -17.18 1.59
N GLU A 192 -12.36 -16.84 0.45
CA GLU A 192 -11.66 -16.16 -0.64
C GLU A 192 -11.14 -14.77 -0.22
N GLU A 193 -11.91 -14.04 0.59
CA GLU A 193 -11.52 -12.74 1.14
C GLU A 193 -10.29 -12.87 2.07
N ILE A 194 -10.21 -13.94 2.88
CA ILE A 194 -9.07 -14.22 3.77
C ILE A 194 -7.83 -14.64 2.96
N ILE A 195 -7.99 -15.50 1.95
CA ILE A 195 -6.88 -15.98 1.11
C ILE A 195 -6.31 -14.87 0.22
N GLY A 196 -7.17 -13.92 -0.17
CA GLY A 196 -6.84 -12.80 -1.05
C GLY A 196 -7.17 -13.07 -2.52
N LEU A 197 -7.78 -12.08 -3.17
CA LEU A 197 -8.28 -12.20 -4.54
C LEU A 197 -7.17 -12.39 -5.59
N ASP A 198 -5.94 -11.91 -5.33
CA ASP A 198 -4.81 -12.07 -6.25
C ASP A 198 -4.59 -13.54 -6.66
N LYS A 199 -4.72 -14.47 -5.70
CA LYS A 199 -4.52 -15.91 -5.95
C LYS A 199 -5.70 -16.53 -6.66
N LEU A 200 -6.90 -16.28 -6.16
CA LEU A 200 -8.09 -17.02 -6.55
C LEU A 200 -8.76 -16.45 -7.82
N GLU A 201 -8.73 -15.13 -8.00
CA GLU A 201 -9.31 -14.46 -9.18
C GLU A 201 -8.28 -14.19 -10.28
N HIS A 202 -6.99 -14.06 -9.93
CA HIS A 202 -5.95 -13.64 -10.88
C HIS A 202 -4.83 -14.66 -11.08
N GLY A 203 -4.79 -15.75 -10.31
CA GLY A 203 -3.78 -16.81 -10.43
C GLY A 203 -2.36 -16.33 -10.11
N LEU A 204 -2.24 -15.27 -9.29
CA LEU A 204 -0.96 -14.67 -8.90
C LEU A 204 -0.75 -14.82 -7.40
N ASP A 205 0.44 -15.24 -6.96
CA ASP A 205 0.75 -15.33 -5.53
C ASP A 205 0.69 -13.97 -4.82
N SER A 206 1.02 -12.90 -5.54
CA SER A 206 0.88 -11.51 -5.12
C SER A 206 1.00 -10.58 -6.32
N SER A 207 0.19 -9.53 -6.36
CA SER A 207 0.30 -8.40 -7.30
C SER A 207 1.54 -7.53 -7.06
N TYR A 208 2.24 -7.71 -5.93
CA TYR A 208 3.48 -7.03 -5.59
C TYR A 208 4.68 -7.97 -5.68
N ALA A 209 5.64 -7.63 -6.54
CA ALA A 209 6.90 -8.36 -6.64
C ALA A 209 7.65 -8.33 -5.30
N GLY A 210 7.72 -9.47 -4.61
CA GLY A 210 8.49 -9.66 -3.37
C GLY A 210 7.75 -9.45 -2.05
N PHE A 211 6.43 -9.23 -2.06
CA PHE A 211 5.58 -9.17 -0.87
C PHE A 211 4.46 -10.21 -0.99
N ALA A 212 4.75 -11.45 -0.63
CA ALA A 212 3.71 -12.40 -0.24
C ALA A 212 3.82 -12.55 1.29
N LEU A 213 2.79 -12.12 2.01
CA LEU A 213 2.61 -12.54 3.40
C LEU A 213 2.40 -14.06 3.34
N GLN A 214 3.33 -14.82 3.91
CA GLN A 214 3.10 -16.23 4.17
C GLN A 214 2.26 -16.32 5.42
N TYR A 215 1.10 -16.97 5.31
CA TYR A 215 0.24 -17.28 6.45
C TYR A 215 1.04 -18.07 7.50
N THR A 216 0.84 -17.72 8.75
CA THR A 216 1.39 -18.46 9.89
C THR A 216 0.65 -19.77 10.07
N GLU A 217 1.31 -20.78 10.66
CA GLU A 217 0.66 -22.06 10.94
C GLU A 217 -0.59 -21.89 11.82
N GLU A 218 -0.62 -20.91 12.73
CA GLU A 218 -1.81 -20.57 13.54
C GLU A 218 -2.99 -20.07 12.70
N GLU A 219 -2.76 -19.22 11.69
CA GLU A 219 -3.82 -18.72 10.79
C GLU A 219 -4.38 -19.84 9.91
N VAL A 220 -3.54 -20.80 9.52
CA VAL A 220 -3.96 -22.00 8.80
C VAL A 220 -4.75 -22.94 9.72
N GLU A 221 -4.32 -23.10 10.98
CA GLU A 221 -5.01 -23.91 11.99
C GLU A 221 -6.40 -23.34 12.32
N GLU A 222 -6.52 -22.01 12.48
CA GLU A 222 -7.81 -21.33 12.69
C GLU A 222 -8.77 -21.53 11.50
N ALA A 223 -8.26 -21.48 10.27
CA ALA A 223 -9.06 -21.75 9.07
C ALA A 223 -9.51 -23.22 8.99
N ILE A 224 -8.66 -24.18 9.38
CA ILE A 224 -9.01 -25.60 9.48
C ILE A 224 -10.10 -25.82 10.52
N VAL A 225 -9.97 -25.19 11.70
CA VAL A 225 -10.99 -25.25 12.77
C VAL A 225 -12.31 -24.61 12.34
N ALA A 226 -12.26 -23.61 11.46
CA ALA A 226 -13.44 -22.98 10.85
C ALA A 226 -14.09 -23.80 9.72
N GLY A 227 -13.55 -24.98 9.37
CA GLY A 227 -14.16 -25.92 8.44
C GLY A 227 -13.79 -25.73 6.96
N VAL A 228 -12.67 -25.07 6.69
CA VAL A 228 -12.16 -24.85 5.33
C VAL A 228 -11.37 -26.07 4.85
N ALA A 229 -11.76 -26.64 3.68
CA ALA A 229 -11.07 -27.78 3.08
C ALA A 229 -9.96 -27.32 2.12
N LEU A 230 -8.72 -27.73 2.37
CA LEU A 230 -7.59 -27.47 1.47
C LEU A 230 -7.61 -28.42 0.26
N PRO A 231 -7.16 -27.97 -0.94
CA PRO A 231 -6.97 -28.86 -2.08
C PRO A 231 -5.82 -29.84 -1.82
N GLU A 232 -6.07 -31.13 -2.08
CA GLU A 232 -5.04 -32.17 -2.04
C GLU A 232 -3.94 -31.87 -3.06
N LYS A 233 -2.69 -31.83 -2.59
CA LYS A 233 -1.50 -31.70 -3.44
C LYS A 233 -1.13 -33.09 -3.96
N ASP A 234 -1.31 -33.31 -5.26
CA ASP A 234 -0.82 -34.52 -5.94
C ASP A 234 0.70 -34.66 -5.74
N THR A 235 1.13 -35.67 -4.98
CA THR A 235 2.55 -35.98 -4.79
C THR A 235 3.06 -36.88 -5.91
N ILE A 236 4.09 -36.44 -6.62
CA ILE A 236 4.81 -37.26 -7.61
C ILE A 236 5.78 -38.20 -6.85
N PRO A 237 5.79 -39.53 -7.12
CA PRO A 237 6.66 -40.46 -6.42
C PRO A 237 8.13 -40.27 -6.81
N VAL A 238 8.99 -40.18 -5.79
CA VAL A 238 10.44 -40.03 -5.91
C VAL A 238 11.08 -41.37 -6.30
N LYS A 239 11.87 -41.38 -7.37
CA LYS A 239 12.76 -42.52 -7.70
C LYS A 239 13.94 -42.53 -6.73
N LEU A 240 14.07 -43.60 -5.96
CA LEU A 240 15.22 -43.87 -5.10
C LEU A 240 16.46 -44.17 -5.95
N VAL A 241 17.50 -43.36 -5.79
CA VAL A 241 18.86 -43.65 -6.28
C VAL A 241 19.54 -44.55 -5.23
N PRO A 242 20.26 -45.63 -5.62
CA PRO A 242 20.87 -46.54 -4.66
C PRO A 242 21.98 -45.88 -3.83
N GLU A 243 22.05 -46.26 -2.56
CA GLU A 243 23.02 -45.77 -1.57
C GLU A 243 24.47 -46.04 -2.01
N THR A 244 25.28 -44.99 -2.07
CA THR A 244 26.74 -45.08 -2.18
C THR A 244 27.38 -44.97 -0.79
N THR A 245 28.37 -45.82 -0.54
CA THR A 245 29.08 -45.96 0.74
C THR A 245 29.79 -44.67 1.15
N PRO A 246 29.83 -44.30 2.46
CA PRO A 246 30.40 -43.03 2.90
C PRO A 246 31.92 -43.00 2.69
N SER A 247 32.39 -42.04 1.89
CA SER A 247 33.81 -41.67 1.83
C SER A 247 34.13 -40.82 3.06
N SER A 248 34.99 -41.36 3.92
CA SER A 248 35.39 -40.75 5.19
C SER A 248 36.43 -39.64 4.97
N LYS A 249 36.04 -38.40 5.25
CA LYS A 249 36.92 -37.43 5.91
C LYS A 249 36.13 -36.79 7.05
N ASP A 250 36.58 -37.02 8.28
CA ASP A 250 36.06 -36.43 9.53
C ASP A 250 36.21 -34.90 9.53
N ILE A 251 35.37 -34.21 8.77
CA ILE A 251 35.26 -32.75 8.80
C ILE A 251 33.85 -32.43 9.26
N SER A 252 33.75 -31.88 10.47
CA SER A 252 32.51 -31.38 11.07
C SER A 252 31.98 -30.20 10.25
N ALA A 253 30.89 -30.43 9.52
CA ALA A 253 30.15 -29.37 8.84
C ALA A 253 29.43 -28.49 9.87
N HIS A 254 29.29 -27.21 9.55
CA HIS A 254 28.59 -26.25 10.40
C HIS A 254 27.59 -25.45 9.59
N LYS A 255 26.39 -25.27 10.15
CA LYS A 255 25.36 -24.38 9.64
C LYS A 255 25.47 -23.03 10.33
N ILE A 256 25.64 -21.99 9.54
CA ILE A 256 25.79 -20.61 9.98
C ILE A 256 24.56 -19.86 9.51
N VAL A 257 23.80 -19.30 10.45
CA VAL A 257 22.59 -18.52 10.18
C VAL A 257 22.87 -17.06 10.51
N ILE A 258 22.78 -16.19 9.51
CA ILE A 258 23.06 -14.76 9.62
C ILE A 258 21.76 -14.00 9.40
N ILE A 259 21.28 -13.27 10.41
CA ILE A 259 20.12 -12.40 10.30
C ILE A 259 20.60 -10.95 10.26
N THR A 260 20.36 -10.23 9.19
CA THR A 260 20.83 -8.84 8.99
C THR A 260 19.82 -7.98 8.22
N ARG A 261 20.17 -6.71 7.96
CA ARG A 261 19.36 -5.76 7.18
C ARG A 261 19.40 -6.14 5.69
N GLN A 262 18.29 -5.96 5.00
CA GLN A 262 18.17 -6.28 3.57
C GLN A 262 19.22 -5.55 2.71
N ASN A 263 19.46 -4.26 2.98
CA ASN A 263 20.44 -3.45 2.25
C ASN A 263 21.91 -3.85 2.46
N LYS A 264 22.20 -4.80 3.37
CA LYS A 264 23.54 -5.35 3.60
C LYS A 264 23.76 -6.69 2.90
N PHE A 265 22.74 -7.23 2.25
CA PHE A 265 22.82 -8.54 1.61
C PHE A 265 23.91 -8.60 0.54
N ASP A 266 24.02 -7.61 -0.34
CA ASP A 266 25.05 -7.62 -1.40
C ASP A 266 26.47 -7.55 -0.83
N ALA A 267 26.67 -6.77 0.23
CA ALA A 267 27.96 -6.70 0.93
C ALA A 267 28.32 -8.05 1.56
N LEU A 268 27.35 -8.72 2.17
CA LEU A 268 27.52 -10.06 2.75
C LEU A 268 27.81 -11.11 1.67
N LYS A 269 27.00 -11.15 0.61
CA LYS A 269 27.15 -12.05 -0.54
C LYS A 269 28.55 -11.96 -1.15
N ASN A 270 29.02 -10.73 -1.39
CA ASN A 270 30.35 -10.50 -1.94
C ASN A 270 31.48 -10.91 -0.97
N ALA A 271 31.29 -10.72 0.34
CA ALA A 271 32.25 -11.14 1.35
C ALA A 271 32.34 -12.67 1.47
N MET A 272 31.19 -13.37 1.40
CA MET A 272 31.12 -14.83 1.41
C MET A 272 31.77 -15.44 0.16
N ASN A 273 31.49 -14.88 -1.02
CA ASN A 273 32.10 -15.34 -2.27
C ASN A 273 33.65 -15.23 -2.24
N ARG A 274 34.19 -14.12 -1.71
CA ARG A 274 35.65 -13.92 -1.59
C ARG A 274 36.37 -14.95 -0.72
N ILE A 275 35.67 -15.58 0.22
CA ILE A 275 36.24 -16.60 1.11
C ILE A 275 35.92 -18.02 0.63
N GLY A 276 35.36 -18.18 -0.58
CA GLY A 276 35.09 -19.47 -1.18
C GLY A 276 33.82 -20.16 -0.67
N VAL A 277 32.86 -19.41 -0.13
CA VAL A 277 31.51 -19.94 0.16
C VAL A 277 30.72 -19.96 -1.14
N THR A 278 30.43 -21.15 -1.67
CA THR A 278 29.77 -21.36 -2.96
C THR A 278 28.24 -21.43 -2.84
N GLY A 279 27.72 -21.90 -1.71
CA GLY A 279 26.29 -22.05 -1.46
C GLY A 279 25.77 -21.18 -0.30
N MET A 280 24.63 -20.52 -0.50
CA MET A 280 23.85 -19.90 0.57
C MET A 280 22.36 -19.94 0.25
N THR A 281 21.53 -20.15 1.27
CA THR A 281 20.08 -20.06 1.19
C THR A 281 19.63 -18.76 1.84
N VAL A 282 18.74 -18.03 1.19
CA VAL A 282 18.33 -16.69 1.62
C VAL A 282 16.82 -16.68 1.84
N ILE A 283 16.41 -16.24 3.02
CA ILE A 283 15.01 -16.20 3.46
C ILE A 283 14.71 -14.78 3.95
N ASN A 284 13.62 -14.19 3.47
CA ASN A 284 13.13 -12.93 4.03
C ASN A 284 12.45 -13.22 5.36
N VAL A 285 12.84 -12.52 6.42
CA VAL A 285 12.29 -12.73 7.77
C VAL A 285 11.90 -11.42 8.41
N MET A 286 10.91 -11.46 9.29
CA MET A 286 10.48 -10.33 10.09
C MET A 286 11.04 -10.51 11.51
N GLY A 287 11.61 -9.47 12.11
CA GLY A 287 12.17 -9.58 13.45
C GLY A 287 12.50 -8.25 14.09
N CYS A 288 12.47 -8.19 15.41
CA CYS A 288 12.97 -7.04 16.16
C CYS A 288 13.79 -7.48 17.39
N GLY A 289 14.66 -6.58 17.84
CA GLY A 289 15.49 -6.80 19.04
C GLY A 289 14.74 -6.41 20.32
N MET A 290 15.48 -6.25 21.43
CA MET A 290 14.93 -5.76 22.70
C MET A 290 14.23 -4.40 22.61
N GLN A 291 14.45 -3.67 21.50
CA GLN A 291 13.85 -2.38 21.19
C GLN A 291 12.42 -2.47 20.62
N LYS A 292 11.88 -3.69 20.45
CA LYS A 292 10.51 -3.94 19.95
C LYS A 292 10.16 -3.30 18.59
N GLY A 293 11.17 -2.97 17.77
CA GLY A 293 10.97 -2.38 16.44
C GLY A 293 11.15 -0.88 16.47
N LYS A 294 10.21 -0.13 15.90
CA LYS A 294 10.14 1.33 16.04
C LYS A 294 9.24 1.70 17.20
N SER A 295 9.65 2.69 18.00
CA SER A 295 8.72 3.45 18.83
C SER A 295 7.92 4.41 17.94
N GLU A 296 6.98 3.90 17.16
CA GLU A 296 6.06 4.71 16.36
C GLU A 296 4.77 5.00 17.14
N TYR A 297 4.31 6.24 17.04
CA TYR A 297 3.00 6.66 17.52
C TYR A 297 2.02 6.58 16.34
N TRP A 298 0.96 5.80 16.50
CA TRP A 298 -0.18 5.75 15.59
C TRP A 298 -1.32 6.55 16.21
N ARG A 299 -1.76 7.61 15.52
CA ARG A 299 -2.86 8.49 15.99
C ARG A 299 -2.72 8.98 17.44
N GLY A 300 -1.48 9.24 17.90
CA GLY A 300 -1.19 9.77 19.23
C GLY A 300 -1.13 8.74 20.37
N ALA A 301 -1.44 7.46 20.12
CA ALA A 301 -1.20 6.39 21.06
C ALA A 301 0.21 5.80 20.84
N PRO A 302 1.01 5.55 21.90
CA PRO A 302 2.23 4.78 21.76
C PRO A 302 1.85 3.38 21.30
N VAL A 303 2.32 2.97 20.12
CA VAL A 303 2.14 1.59 19.66
C VAL A 303 3.05 0.72 20.53
N THR A 304 2.49 0.10 21.56
CA THR A 304 3.20 -0.82 22.47
C THR A 304 3.34 -2.23 21.89
N SER A 305 2.77 -2.48 20.70
CA SER A 305 2.92 -3.74 20.00
C SER A 305 4.32 -3.87 19.40
N MET A 306 4.78 -5.12 19.34
CA MET A 306 6.08 -5.50 18.80
C MET A 306 6.05 -5.31 17.27
N ASP A 307 6.80 -4.32 16.78
CA ASP A 307 6.90 -4.06 15.34
C ASP A 307 8.07 -4.85 14.75
N LEU A 308 7.75 -5.90 14.00
CA LEU A 308 8.77 -6.74 13.38
C LEU A 308 9.30 -6.02 12.13
N LEU A 309 10.61 -5.77 12.10
CA LEU A 309 11.21 -5.10 10.95
C LEU A 309 11.64 -6.11 9.89
N PRO A 310 11.50 -5.79 8.59
CA PRO A 310 12.03 -6.60 7.50
C PRO A 310 13.54 -6.81 7.63
N LYS A 311 13.94 -8.07 7.58
CA LYS A 311 15.32 -8.55 7.65
C LYS A 311 15.53 -9.65 6.62
N ILE A 312 16.79 -10.03 6.46
CA ILE A 312 17.17 -11.17 5.65
C ILE A 312 17.90 -12.18 6.54
N LYS A 313 17.53 -13.45 6.43
CA LYS A 313 18.16 -14.61 7.07
C LYS A 313 18.92 -15.37 5.98
N VAL A 314 20.24 -15.45 6.13
CA VAL A 314 21.12 -16.20 5.23
C VAL A 314 21.58 -17.44 5.98
N GLU A 315 21.30 -18.61 5.43
CA GLU A 315 21.79 -19.89 5.94
C GLU A 315 22.92 -20.37 5.03
N ILE A 316 24.06 -20.69 5.64
CA ILE A 316 25.26 -21.14 4.95
C ILE A 316 25.71 -22.42 5.63
N VAL A 317 25.95 -23.49 4.88
CA VAL A 317 26.55 -24.72 5.41
C VAL A 317 27.96 -24.82 4.86
N VAL A 318 28.96 -24.88 5.74
CA VAL A 318 30.37 -24.95 5.38
C VAL A 318 31.05 -26.15 6.01
N ALA A 319 31.95 -26.78 5.25
CA ALA A 319 32.88 -27.80 5.75
C ALA A 319 34.34 -27.44 5.43
N LYS A 320 34.63 -26.97 4.20
CA LYS A 320 35.97 -26.56 3.77
C LYS A 320 36.42 -25.21 4.35
N VAL A 321 35.50 -24.24 4.42
CA VAL A 321 35.76 -22.91 4.96
C VAL A 321 35.53 -22.93 6.46
N SER A 322 36.50 -22.44 7.24
CA SER A 322 36.36 -22.41 8.70
C SER A 322 35.22 -21.48 9.13
N VAL A 323 34.51 -21.86 10.20
CA VAL A 323 33.44 -21.04 10.79
C VAL A 323 33.97 -19.66 11.17
N ASP A 324 35.16 -19.58 11.74
CA ASP A 324 35.77 -18.31 12.15
C ASP A 324 36.02 -17.38 10.96
N THR A 325 36.44 -17.92 9.81
CA THR A 325 36.61 -17.15 8.57
C THR A 325 35.27 -16.56 8.11
N VAL A 326 34.19 -17.36 8.14
CA VAL A 326 32.84 -16.92 7.76
C VAL A 326 32.33 -15.84 8.71
N VAL A 327 32.45 -16.06 10.03
CA VAL A 327 32.02 -15.11 11.06
C VAL A 327 32.81 -13.80 10.96
N ALA A 328 34.13 -13.85 10.77
CA ALA A 328 34.96 -12.66 10.63
C ALA A 328 34.59 -11.86 9.37
N ALA A 329 34.40 -12.52 8.23
CA ALA A 329 33.99 -11.89 6.99
C ALA A 329 32.60 -11.26 7.10
N ALA A 330 31.64 -11.97 7.72
CA ALA A 330 30.29 -11.46 7.96
C ALA A 330 30.31 -10.25 8.90
N LYS A 331 31.03 -10.31 10.02
CA LYS A 331 31.18 -9.16 10.94
C LYS A 331 31.75 -7.94 10.22
N LYS A 332 32.79 -8.11 9.41
CA LYS A 332 33.40 -7.03 8.63
C LYS A 332 32.43 -6.42 7.60
N ALA A 333 31.61 -7.25 6.95
CA ALA A 333 30.67 -6.78 5.93
C ALA A 333 29.42 -6.09 6.53
N LEU A 334 28.98 -6.55 7.70
CA LEU A 334 27.70 -6.14 8.29
C LEU A 334 27.83 -5.02 9.31
N TYR A 335 28.99 -4.85 9.95
CA TYR A 335 29.17 -3.87 11.01
C TYR A 335 29.06 -2.43 10.50
N THR A 336 28.16 -1.66 11.10
CA THR A 336 27.99 -0.22 10.87
C THR A 336 28.16 0.62 12.13
N GLY A 337 28.25 -0.03 13.30
CA GLY A 337 28.29 0.65 14.60
C GLY A 337 26.91 1.11 15.09
N HIS A 338 25.84 0.83 14.34
CA HIS A 338 24.47 1.15 14.70
C HIS A 338 23.69 -0.10 15.10
N ILE A 339 22.64 0.10 15.90
CA ILE A 339 21.79 -1.01 16.34
C ILE A 339 21.12 -1.68 15.14
N GLY A 340 21.13 -3.01 15.09
CA GLY A 340 20.47 -3.79 14.04
C GLY A 340 21.40 -4.26 12.92
N ASP A 341 22.72 -4.28 13.12
CA ASP A 341 23.70 -4.87 12.19
C ASP A 341 23.49 -6.37 11.96
N GLY A 342 22.95 -7.08 12.96
CA GLY A 342 22.50 -8.46 12.81
C GLY A 342 22.88 -9.39 13.94
N LYS A 343 22.58 -10.68 13.77
CA LYS A 343 22.99 -11.77 14.65
C LYS A 343 23.51 -12.94 13.80
N ILE A 344 24.48 -13.66 14.32
CA ILE A 344 25.04 -14.85 13.70
C ILE A 344 24.86 -16.01 14.68
N PHE A 345 24.29 -17.10 14.20
CA PHE A 345 24.12 -18.35 14.94
C PHE A 345 24.93 -19.43 14.24
N VAL A 346 25.56 -20.30 15.03
CA VAL A 346 26.38 -21.40 14.52
C VAL A 346 25.84 -22.68 15.12
N TYR A 347 25.55 -23.65 14.27
CA TYR A 347 25.03 -24.96 14.65
C TYR A 347 25.96 -26.04 14.08
N PRO A 348 26.29 -27.09 14.87
CA PRO A 348 26.93 -28.28 14.31
C PRO A 348 25.95 -28.98 13.35
N VAL A 349 26.49 -29.55 12.28
CA VAL A 349 25.73 -30.37 11.32
C VAL A 349 26.30 -31.78 11.35
N ASP A 350 25.48 -32.73 11.79
CA ASP A 350 25.88 -34.13 11.92
C ASP A 350 26.12 -34.78 10.55
N ASN A 351 25.29 -34.45 9.56
CA ASN A 351 25.44 -34.96 8.20
C ASN A 351 24.80 -34.02 7.16
N VAL A 352 25.31 -34.05 5.94
CA VAL A 352 24.75 -33.41 4.75
C VAL A 352 24.62 -34.47 3.68
N ILE A 353 23.50 -34.55 2.97
CA ILE A 353 23.27 -35.57 1.92
C ILE A 353 22.93 -34.86 0.61
N LYS A 354 23.71 -35.10 -0.45
CA LYS A 354 23.44 -34.58 -1.80
C LYS A 354 22.44 -35.52 -2.48
N VAL A 355 21.18 -35.08 -2.58
CA VAL A 355 20.07 -35.90 -3.10
C VAL A 355 20.35 -36.51 -4.48
N ARG A 356 21.03 -35.77 -5.36
CA ARG A 356 21.31 -36.21 -6.74
C ARG A 356 22.29 -37.39 -6.82
N THR A 357 23.34 -37.38 -5.99
CA THR A 357 24.47 -38.31 -6.08
C THR A 357 24.51 -39.33 -4.94
N GLY A 358 23.74 -39.10 -3.87
CA GLY A 358 23.79 -39.90 -2.64
C GLY A 358 24.98 -39.60 -1.74
N GLU A 359 25.89 -38.71 -2.16
CA GLU A 359 27.08 -38.34 -1.39
C GLU A 359 26.69 -37.75 -0.04
N SER A 360 27.52 -38.01 0.98
CA SER A 360 27.29 -37.55 2.35
C SER A 360 28.46 -36.75 2.92
N GLY A 361 28.21 -36.00 4.00
CA GLY A 361 29.20 -35.22 4.73
C GLY A 361 29.90 -34.15 3.88
N TYR A 362 31.23 -34.17 3.89
CA TYR A 362 32.06 -33.19 3.19
C TYR A 362 31.86 -33.21 1.67
N ASP A 363 31.76 -34.41 1.09
CA ASP A 363 31.66 -34.63 -0.37
C ASP A 363 30.29 -34.11 -0.89
N ALA A 364 29.25 -34.16 -0.06
CA ALA A 364 27.94 -33.60 -0.38
C ALA A 364 27.95 -32.07 -0.58
N LEU A 365 28.93 -31.37 -0.02
CA LEU A 365 29.07 -29.91 -0.09
C LEU A 365 30.12 -29.45 -1.13
N GLN A 366 30.83 -30.37 -1.78
CA GLN A 366 31.72 -30.02 -2.88
C GLN A 366 30.92 -30.04 -4.19
N ASP A 367 31.13 -29.00 -5.00
CA ASP A 367 30.78 -29.05 -6.42
C ASP A 367 31.89 -29.83 -7.13
N ASP A 368 31.52 -30.79 -7.98
CA ASP A 368 32.48 -31.52 -8.80
C ASP A 368 33.25 -30.50 -9.64
N GLU A 369 34.59 -30.45 -9.55
CA GLU A 369 35.44 -29.56 -10.36
C GLU A 369 35.47 -29.96 -11.86
N GLY A 370 34.38 -30.55 -12.37
CA GLY A 370 34.26 -31.08 -13.72
C GLY A 370 32.84 -30.97 -14.26
N GLU A 371 32.38 -29.75 -14.51
CA GLU A 371 31.45 -29.41 -15.61
C GLU A 371 31.71 -27.98 -16.11
#